data_AF-A0A2G5IES8-F1
#
_entry.id   AF-A0A2G5IES8-F1
#
_cell.length_a   1.000
_cell.length_b   1.000
_cell.length_c   1.000
_cell.angle_alpha   90.00
_cell.angle_beta   90.00
_cell.angle_gamma   90.00
#
_symmetry.space_group_name_H-M   'P 1'
#
loop_
_entity.id
_entity.type
_entity.pdbx_description
1 polymer ?
#
loop_
_entity_poly.entity_id
_entity_poly.type
_entity_poly.pdbx_seq_one_letter_code
_entity_poly.pdbx_strand_id
1 'polypeptide(L)'
;MSSMYEWIAAVKAELGVDLDVDVAGLLDMTKVVAHGVARPAAPLTAFLVGLAAAQEGGGPAAVADANRRVVALAERWGTEDKQGPETA
;
A
#
# COMPACT_ATOMS: atom_id res chain seq x y z
N MET A 1 -4.78 -22.72 7.67
CA MET A 1 -4.53 -21.34 7.20
C MET A 1 -3.04 -21.07 7.26
N SER A 2 -2.47 -20.25 6.37
CA SER A 2 -1.06 -19.83 6.46
C SER A 2 -0.85 -18.97 7.72
N SER A 3 0.33 -19.06 8.36
CA SER A 3 0.69 -18.32 9.58
C SER A 3 0.47 -16.80 9.46
N MET A 4 0.58 -16.25 8.24
CA MET A 4 0.33 -14.85 7.98
C MET A 4 -1.14 -14.44 8.17
N TYR A 5 -2.09 -15.25 7.69
CA TYR A 5 -3.51 -14.92 7.82
C TYR A 5 -3.99 -15.04 9.26
N GLU A 6 -3.45 -16.00 10.01
CA GLU A 6 -3.67 -16.13 11.45
C GLU A 6 -3.12 -14.92 12.20
N TRP A 7 -1.91 -14.47 11.85
CA TRP A 7 -1.34 -13.24 12.41
C TRP A 7 -2.20 -12.01 12.11
N ILE A 8 -2.67 -11.84 10.87
CA ILE A 8 -3.56 -10.72 10.50
C ILE A 8 -4.86 -10.78 11.31
N ALA A 9 -5.45 -11.97 11.48
CA ALA A 9 -6.65 -12.14 12.30
C ALA A 9 -6.41 -11.76 13.77
N ALA A 10 -5.27 -12.16 14.35
CA ALA A 10 -4.89 -11.79 15.71
C ALA A 10 -4.71 -10.27 15.87
N VAL A 11 -4.03 -9.61 14.92
CA VAL A 11 -3.86 -8.15 14.93
C VAL A 11 -5.19 -7.42 14.79
N LYS A 12 -6.10 -7.90 13.92
CA LYS A 12 -7.45 -7.34 13.80
C LYS A 12 -8.21 -7.43 15.13
N ALA A 13 -8.14 -8.57 15.81
CA ALA A 13 -8.77 -8.76 17.11
C ALA A 13 -8.16 -7.84 18.18
N GLU A 14 -6.83 -7.75 18.27
CA GLU A 14 -6.12 -6.91 19.24
C GLU A 14 -6.44 -5.42 19.06
N LEU A 15 -6.50 -4.94 17.81
CA LEU A 15 -6.73 -3.53 17.50
C LEU A 15 -8.21 -3.16 17.36
N GLY A 16 -9.13 -4.13 17.48
CA GLY A 16 -10.57 -3.91 17.29
C GLY A 16 -10.94 -3.47 15.87
N VAL A 17 -10.19 -3.93 14.86
CA VAL A 17 -10.39 -3.55 13.45
C VAL A 17 -11.25 -4.60 12.75
N ASP A 18 -12.46 -4.21 12.36
CA ASP A 18 -13.31 -5.02 11.48
C ASP A 18 -13.32 -4.44 10.07
N LEU A 19 -12.28 -4.77 9.31
CA LEU A 19 -12.12 -4.32 7.93
C LEU A 19 -11.86 -5.49 7.00
N ASP A 20 -12.72 -5.65 5.99
CA ASP A 20 -12.57 -6.62 4.92
C ASP A 20 -11.77 -5.98 3.77
N VAL A 21 -10.44 -5.92 3.96
CA VAL A 21 -9.53 -5.34 2.97
C VAL A 21 -9.05 -6.40 1.99
N ASP A 22 -8.90 -6.01 0.73
CA ASP A 22 -8.13 -6.75 -0.26
C ASP A 22 -6.64 -6.80 0.13
N VAL A 23 -6.27 -7.82 0.91
CA VAL A 23 -4.89 -8.06 1.34
C VAL A 23 -3.97 -8.28 0.14
N ALA A 24 -4.43 -8.97 -0.90
CA ALA A 24 -3.63 -9.23 -2.08
C ALA A 24 -3.29 -7.92 -2.81
N GLY A 25 -4.28 -7.03 -2.99
CA GLY A 25 -4.10 -5.71 -3.57
C GLY A 25 -3.17 -4.79 -2.78
N LEU A 26 -3.21 -4.83 -1.44
CA LEU A 26 -2.25 -4.10 -0.61
C LEU A 26 -0.83 -4.64 -0.76
N LEU A 27 -0.66 -5.97 -0.75
CA LEU A 27 0.66 -6.59 -0.94
C LEU A 27 1.23 -6.29 -2.32
N ASP A 28 0.40 -6.30 -3.37
CA ASP A 28 0.83 -5.92 -4.72
C ASP A 28 1.25 -4.45 -4.80
N MET A 29 0.51 -3.53 -4.16
CA MET A 29 0.95 -2.12 -4.07
C MET A 29 2.30 -1.98 -3.36
N THR A 30 2.48 -2.66 -2.22
CA THR A 30 3.77 -2.61 -1.52
C THR A 30 4.91 -3.14 -2.37
N LYS A 31 4.64 -4.14 -3.23
CA LYS A 31 5.59 -4.65 -4.22
C LYS A 31 5.91 -3.58 -5.27
N VAL A 32 4.91 -2.93 -5.86
CA VAL A 32 5.12 -1.85 -6.84
C VAL A 32 5.99 -0.74 -6.23
N VAL A 33 5.66 -0.27 -5.03
CA VAL A 33 6.40 0.79 -4.32
C VAL A 33 7.83 0.36 -4.00
N ALA A 34 8.03 -0.87 -3.52
CA ALA A 34 9.35 -1.37 -3.17
C ALA A 34 10.30 -1.43 -4.38
N HIS A 35 9.77 -1.73 -5.57
CA HIS A 35 10.56 -1.83 -6.80
C HIS A 35 10.68 -0.48 -7.53
N GLY A 36 9.63 0.35 -7.50
CA GLY A 36 9.56 1.61 -8.26
C GLY A 36 10.06 2.83 -7.52
N VAL A 37 10.13 2.79 -6.19
CA VAL A 37 10.55 3.92 -5.34
C VAL A 37 11.74 3.50 -4.47
N ALA A 38 11.49 2.73 -3.41
CA ALA A 38 12.52 2.17 -2.54
C ALA A 38 11.92 1.12 -1.60
N ARG A 39 12.71 0.10 -1.22
CA ARG A 39 12.25 -0.94 -0.29
C ARG A 39 11.69 -0.38 1.04
N PRO A 40 12.31 0.62 1.70
CA PRO A 40 11.74 1.22 2.91
C PRO A 40 10.45 2.02 2.69
N ALA A 41 10.15 2.45 1.47
CA ALA A 41 8.95 3.21 1.17
C ALA A 41 7.69 2.34 1.30
N ALA A 42 7.77 1.05 1.00
CA ALA A 42 6.63 0.13 1.04
C ALA A 42 5.82 0.17 2.37
N PRO A 43 6.41 -0.07 3.56
CA PRO A 43 5.65 0.01 4.82
C PRO A 43 5.16 1.42 5.15
N LEU A 44 5.92 2.46 4.80
CA LEU A 44 5.53 3.86 5.05
C LEU A 44 4.32 4.24 4.20
N THR A 45 4.30 3.81 2.94
CA THR A 45 3.18 4.02 2.03
C THR A 45 1.94 3.25 2.47
N ALA A 46 2.08 2.00 2.93
CA ALA A 46 0.94 1.23 3.46
C ALA A 46 0.29 1.92 4.68
N PHE A 47 1.11 2.49 5.57
CA PHE A 47 0.62 3.31 6.69
C PHE A 47 -0.16 4.54 6.20
N LEU A 48 0.37 5.27 5.21
CA LEU A 48 -0.30 6.46 4.66
C LEU A 48 -1.62 6.12 3.94
N VAL A 49 -1.69 4.99 3.23
CA VAL A 49 -2.93 4.49 2.62
C VAL A 49 -3.99 4.25 3.69
N GLY A 50 -3.63 3.56 4.78
CA GLY A 50 -4.54 3.32 5.89
C GLY A 50 -5.01 4.62 6.55
N LEU A 51 -4.09 5.58 6.77
CA LEU A 51 -4.41 6.88 7.36
C LEU A 51 -5.34 7.71 6.46
N ALA A 52 -5.08 7.75 5.16
CA ALA A 52 -5.91 8.46 4.19
C ALA A 52 -7.31 7.85 4.10
N ALA A 53 -7.40 6.51 4.04
CA ALA A 53 -8.68 5.83 4.03
C ALA A 53 -9.50 6.13 5.30
N ALA A 54 -8.86 6.17 6.47
CA ALA A 54 -9.54 6.53 7.72
C ALA A 54 -10.08 7.96 7.71
N GLN A 55 -9.36 8.92 7.09
CA GLN A 55 -9.83 10.30 6.93
C GLN A 55 -11.06 10.42 6.01
N GLU A 56 -11.23 9.50 5.06
CA GLU A 56 -12.37 9.43 4.14
C GLU A 56 -13.57 8.65 4.71
N GLY A 57 -13.57 8.35 6.02
CA GLY A 57 -14.64 7.59 6.69
C GLY A 57 -14.37 6.09 6.78
N GLY A 58 -13.22 5.64 6.31
CA GLY A 58 -12.77 4.25 6.38
C GLY A 58 -13.47 3.34 5.36
N GLY A 59 -13.30 2.03 5.58
CA GLY A 59 -13.95 1.00 4.78
C GLY A 59 -13.13 0.51 3.57
N PRO A 60 -13.52 -0.64 2.98
CA PRO A 60 -12.76 -1.27 1.90
C PRO A 60 -12.63 -0.39 0.65
N ALA A 61 -13.66 0.38 0.34
CA ALA A 61 -13.67 1.27 -0.83
C ALA A 61 -12.65 2.41 -0.72
N ALA A 62 -12.54 3.05 0.45
CA ALA A 62 -11.57 4.11 0.69
C ALA A 62 -10.14 3.58 0.62
N VAL A 63 -9.89 2.38 1.18
CA VAL A 63 -8.58 1.71 1.06
C VAL A 63 -8.27 1.39 -0.40
N ALA A 64 -9.22 0.83 -1.15
CA ALA A 64 -9.02 0.51 -2.57
C ALA A 64 -8.73 1.77 -3.40
N ASP A 65 -9.41 2.88 -3.14
CA ASP A 65 -9.16 4.13 -3.85
C ASP A 65 -7.76 4.70 -3.56
N ALA A 66 -7.40 4.81 -2.28
CA ALA A 66 -6.07 5.24 -1.86
C ALA A 66 -4.97 4.34 -2.43
N ASN A 67 -5.18 3.02 -2.44
CA ASN A 67 -4.27 2.04 -3.02
C ASN A 67 -4.04 2.29 -4.51
N ARG A 68 -5.10 2.48 -5.30
CA ARG A 68 -5.00 2.77 -6.75
C ARG A 68 -4.22 4.05 -7.02
N ARG A 69 -4.49 5.13 -6.26
CA ARG A 69 -3.81 6.42 -6.41
C ARG A 69 -2.31 6.30 -6.15
N VAL A 70 -1.93 5.52 -5.14
CA VAL A 70 -0.54 5.26 -4.78
C VAL A 70 0.18 4.41 -5.83
N VAL A 71 -0.45 3.34 -6.33
CA VAL A 71 0.15 2.50 -7.39
C VAL A 71 0.46 3.37 -8.61
N ALA A 72 -0.50 4.16 -9.07
CA ALA A 72 -0.29 5.06 -10.21
C ALA A 72 0.82 6.10 -9.96
N LEU A 73 0.98 6.58 -8.72
CA LEU A 73 2.07 7.48 -8.36
C LEU A 73 3.43 6.77 -8.41
N ALA A 74 3.55 5.57 -7.83
CA ALA A 74 4.78 4.81 -7.79
C ALA A 74 5.26 4.38 -9.19
N GLU A 75 4.33 4.05 -10.10
CA GLU A 75 4.64 3.73 -11.50
C GLU A 75 5.24 4.92 -12.26
N ARG A 76 4.70 6.13 -12.04
CA ARG A 76 5.25 7.35 -12.64
C ARG A 76 6.63 7.68 -12.07
N TRP A 77 6.79 7.57 -10.75
CA TRP A 77 8.06 7.81 -10.08
C TRP A 77 9.19 6.93 -10.65
N GLY A 78 8.95 5.62 -10.76
CA GLY A 78 9.92 4.68 -11.32
C GLY A 78 10.18 4.86 -12.82
N THR A 79 9.34 5.62 -13.53
CA THR A 79 9.54 5.98 -14.94
C THR A 79 10.40 7.24 -15.05
N GLU A 80 10.18 8.23 -14.18
CA GLU A 80 10.94 9.49 -14.10
C GLU A 80 12.38 9.24 -13.63
N ASP A 81 12.58 8.38 -12.61
CA ASP A 81 13.93 8.01 -12.13
C ASP A 81 14.75 7.25 -13.19
N LYS A 82 14.10 6.49 -14.07
CA LYS A 82 14.75 5.78 -15.19
C LYS A 82 15.08 6.70 -16.37
N GLN A 83 14.53 7.92 -16.40
CA GLN A 83 14.81 8.95 -17.41
C GLN A 83 15.81 10.02 -16.91
N GLY A 84 16.49 9.77 -15.78
CA GLY A 84 17.63 10.60 -15.31
C GLY A 84 18.74 10.72 -16.35
N PRO A 85 19.50 11.83 -16.35
CA PRO A 85 19.88 12.56 -17.55
C PRO A 85 20.73 11.72 -18.51
N GLU A 86 20.13 11.32 -19.63
CA GLU A 86 20.89 11.03 -20.84
C GLU A 86 21.26 12.39 -21.47
N THR A 87 22.56 12.71 -21.43
CA THR A 87 23.25 13.81 -22.14
C THR A 87 23.39 15.15 -21.40
N ALA A 88 24.60 15.38 -20.88
CA ALA A 88 25.40 16.61 -21.08
C ALA A 88 26.88 16.26 -20.97
#